data_AF-A0A9D8KX57-F1
#
_entry.id   AF-A0A9D8KX57-F1
#
_cell.length_a   1.000
_cell.length_b   1.000
_cell.length_c   1.000
_cell.angle_alpha   90.00
_cell.angle_beta   90.00
_cell.angle_gamma   90.00
#
_symmetry.space_group_name_H-M   'P 1'
#
loop_
_entity.id
_entity.type
_entity.pdbx_description
1 polymer ?
#
loop_
_entity_poly.entity_id
_entity_poly.type
_entity_poly.pdbx_seq_one_letter_code
_entity_poly.pdbx_strand_id
1 'polypeptide(L)'
;MSKELKTASVLAFERKLDPSDALFTSGNWAARTQATDWKPVGLREKSVRGTISNRLKTSGQDPAKLDAAIQNPNLQTVDVAALPADADTLKVQFTLRVLGGTGRPSACNDAAYRSKLLETVDGYVRQHGFNELARRYAANLANGR
;
A
#
# COMPACT_ATOMS: atom_id res chain seq x y z
N MET A 1 44.38 13.59 16.24
CA MET A 1 43.74 12.26 16.31
C MET A 1 42.39 12.35 15.62
N SER A 2 42.19 11.62 14.51
CA SER A 2 40.88 11.57 13.85
C SER A 2 39.91 10.81 14.73
N LYS A 3 38.86 11.49 15.20
CA LYS A 3 37.77 10.87 15.97
C LYS A 3 37.12 9.79 15.10
N GLU A 4 37.06 8.56 15.59
CA GLU A 4 36.40 7.45 14.89
C GLU A 4 34.94 7.81 14.59
N LEU A 5 34.52 7.61 13.34
CA LEU A 5 33.17 7.95 12.90
C LEU A 5 32.17 6.92 13.45
N LYS A 6 31.20 7.38 14.22
CA LYS A 6 30.13 6.53 14.77
C LYS A 6 28.80 6.81 14.07
N THR A 7 27.92 5.81 14.05
CA THR A 7 26.54 5.99 13.58
C THR A 7 25.77 6.96 14.48
N ALA A 8 25.04 7.90 13.87
CA ALA A 8 24.13 8.78 14.57
C ALA A 8 23.05 7.99 15.33
N SER A 9 22.74 8.35 16.58
CA SER A 9 21.67 7.73 17.35
C SER A 9 20.28 8.26 17.01
N VAL A 10 20.20 9.41 16.35
CA VAL A 10 18.98 9.95 15.76
C VAL A 10 19.24 10.19 14.29
N LEU A 11 18.50 9.51 13.43
CA LEU A 11 18.56 9.67 11.98
C LEU A 11 17.17 9.42 11.38
N ALA A 12 16.66 10.38 10.61
CA ALA A 12 15.37 10.27 9.94
C ALA A 12 15.41 10.82 8.52
N PHE A 13 14.60 10.23 7.64
CA PHE A 13 14.39 10.68 6.26
C PHE A 13 12.91 10.72 5.97
N GLU A 14 12.47 11.79 5.29
CA GLU A 14 11.14 11.84 4.71
C GLU A 14 11.06 10.95 3.47
N ARG A 15 9.88 10.35 3.24
CA ARG A 15 9.61 9.61 2.00
C ARG A 15 9.72 10.51 0.77
N LYS A 16 10.12 9.94 -0.36
CA LYS A 16 10.31 10.67 -1.63
C LYS A 16 9.31 10.27 -2.71
N LEU A 17 8.68 9.11 -2.58
CA LEU A 17 7.53 8.70 -3.38
C LEU A 17 6.30 8.85 -2.51
N ASP A 18 5.42 9.77 -2.89
CA ASP A 18 4.27 10.19 -2.10
C ASP A 18 2.98 9.99 -2.91
N PRO A 19 2.41 8.76 -2.90
CA PRO A 19 1.13 8.48 -3.53
C PRO A 19 -0.03 9.01 -2.68
N SER A 20 -1.06 9.54 -3.32
CA SER A 20 -2.37 9.76 -2.69
C SER A 20 -3.13 8.45 -2.55
N ASP A 21 -4.22 8.48 -1.79
CA ASP A 21 -5.21 7.40 -1.85
C ASP A 21 -5.75 7.26 -3.27
N ALA A 22 -6.05 6.02 -3.65
CA ALA A 22 -6.64 5.68 -4.92
C ALA A 22 -8.16 5.57 -4.78
N LEU A 23 -8.91 6.31 -5.59
CA LEU A 23 -10.36 6.30 -5.57
C LEU A 23 -10.93 5.40 -6.67
N PHE A 24 -12.01 4.70 -6.33
CA PHE A 24 -12.71 3.79 -7.24
C PHE A 24 -13.92 4.49 -7.88
N THR A 25 -13.97 4.42 -9.20
CA THR A 25 -15.11 4.86 -10.01
C THR A 25 -15.47 3.78 -11.03
N SER A 26 -16.71 3.79 -11.50
CA SER A 26 -17.27 2.80 -12.42
C SER A 26 -17.78 3.45 -13.69
N GLY A 27 -17.68 2.73 -14.80
CA GLY A 27 -18.10 3.18 -16.12
C GLY A 27 -17.98 2.06 -17.14
N ASN A 28 -18.13 2.40 -18.43
CA ASN A 28 -18.07 1.45 -19.54
C ASN A 28 -16.73 1.52 -20.27
N TRP A 29 -16.14 0.37 -20.60
CA TRP A 29 -14.83 0.25 -21.24
C TRP A 29 -14.72 1.05 -22.56
N ALA A 30 -15.82 1.04 -23.33
CA ALA A 30 -15.93 1.74 -24.60
C ALA A 30 -15.80 3.27 -24.44
N ALA A 31 -16.19 3.82 -23.28
CA ALA A 31 -16.16 5.25 -22.98
C ALA A 31 -14.93 5.67 -22.15
N ARG A 32 -13.89 4.84 -22.04
CA ARG A 32 -12.78 5.07 -21.09
C ARG A 32 -11.99 6.37 -21.28
N THR A 33 -12.01 6.94 -22.48
CA THR A 33 -11.35 8.21 -22.80
C THR A 33 -12.22 9.43 -22.50
N GLN A 34 -13.51 9.22 -22.22
CA GLN A 34 -14.44 10.29 -21.86
C GLN A 34 -14.33 10.58 -20.36
N ALA A 35 -14.22 11.86 -20.01
CA ALA A 35 -14.00 12.27 -18.63
C ALA A 35 -15.30 12.31 -17.79
N THR A 36 -16.47 12.36 -18.43
CA THR A 36 -17.71 12.84 -17.81
C THR A 36 -18.62 11.77 -17.19
N ASP A 37 -18.36 10.47 -17.40
CA ASP A 37 -19.34 9.42 -17.06
C ASP A 37 -18.86 8.41 -16.00
N TRP A 38 -17.79 8.70 -15.28
CA TRP A 38 -17.26 7.82 -14.23
C TRP A 38 -17.88 8.13 -12.88
N LYS A 39 -18.70 7.20 -12.36
CA LYS A 39 -19.43 7.37 -11.08
C LYS A 39 -18.68 6.72 -9.92
N PRO A 40 -18.60 7.33 -8.72
CA PRO A 40 -17.96 6.72 -7.55
C PRO A 40 -18.54 5.34 -7.21
N VAL A 41 -17.67 4.39 -6.83
CA VAL A 41 -18.09 3.10 -6.31
C VAL A 41 -18.30 3.24 -4.80
N GLY A 42 -19.57 3.25 -4.38
CA GLY A 42 -19.93 3.34 -2.96
C GLY A 42 -19.78 2.00 -2.22
N LEU A 43 -19.52 2.09 -0.92
CA LEU A 43 -19.68 0.96 0.00
C LEU A 43 -21.17 0.74 0.29
N ARG A 44 -21.55 -0.52 0.41
CA ARG A 44 -22.89 -0.95 0.85
C ARG A 44 -22.72 -2.03 1.89
N GLU A 45 -23.53 -2.00 2.92
CA GLU A 45 -23.58 -3.09 3.89
C GLU A 45 -24.35 -4.28 3.32
N LYS A 46 -23.93 -5.49 3.69
CA LYS A 46 -24.75 -6.70 3.52
C LYS A 46 -24.63 -7.60 4.73
N SER A 47 -25.72 -8.29 5.07
CA SER A 47 -25.69 -9.36 6.05
C SER A 47 -25.25 -10.68 5.40
N VAL A 48 -24.37 -11.40 6.08
CA VAL A 48 -23.85 -12.71 5.69
C VAL A 48 -24.08 -13.69 6.84
N ARG A 49 -24.56 -14.89 6.52
CA ARG A 49 -24.54 -16.02 7.46
C ARG A 49 -23.26 -16.82 7.21
N GLY A 50 -22.27 -16.61 8.06
CA GLY A 50 -20.98 -17.27 7.97
C GLY A 50 -21.04 -18.77 8.31
N THR A 51 -19.98 -19.48 7.93
CA THR A 51 -19.72 -20.87 8.29
C THR A 51 -18.50 -20.95 9.21
N ILE A 52 -18.45 -21.93 10.12
CA ILE A 52 -17.24 -22.21 10.92
C ILE A 52 -16.23 -22.94 10.03
N SER A 53 -15.22 -22.21 9.52
CA SER A 53 -14.21 -22.75 8.60
C SER A 53 -12.77 -22.66 9.11
N ASN A 54 -12.57 -22.13 10.32
CA ASN A 54 -11.25 -22.06 10.95
C ASN A 54 -10.81 -23.43 11.49
N ARG A 55 -9.49 -23.66 11.54
CA ARG A 55 -8.93 -24.83 12.24
C ARG A 55 -9.30 -24.75 13.72
N LEU A 56 -10.04 -25.76 14.19
CA LEU A 56 -10.39 -25.89 15.60
C LEU A 56 -9.19 -26.39 16.39
N LYS A 57 -9.01 -25.88 17.61
CA LYS A 57 -7.99 -26.38 18.53
C LYS A 57 -8.45 -27.77 19.01
N THR A 58 -7.85 -28.82 18.48
CA THR A 58 -8.16 -30.21 18.84
C THR A 58 -7.58 -30.55 20.21
N SER A 59 -8.38 -30.34 21.25
CA SER A 59 -8.22 -31.00 22.54
C SER A 59 -9.59 -31.32 23.13
N GLY A 60 -10.09 -32.52 22.85
CA GLY A 60 -11.27 -33.09 23.52
C GLY A 60 -12.63 -32.48 23.18
N GLN A 61 -12.83 -31.92 21.98
CA GLN A 61 -14.15 -31.42 21.58
C GLN A 61 -15.10 -32.60 21.30
N ASP A 62 -16.13 -32.70 22.13
CA ASP A 62 -17.30 -33.56 21.94
C ASP A 62 -17.93 -33.31 20.55
N PRO A 63 -18.07 -34.33 19.69
CA PRO A 63 -18.70 -34.21 18.37
C PRO A 63 -20.07 -33.53 18.42
N ALA A 64 -20.87 -33.76 19.46
CA ALA A 64 -22.18 -33.15 19.61
C ALA A 64 -22.11 -31.63 19.84
N LYS A 65 -21.06 -31.14 20.51
CA LYS A 65 -20.84 -29.69 20.70
C LYS A 65 -20.36 -29.01 19.42
N LEU A 66 -19.61 -29.73 18.58
CA LEU A 66 -19.22 -29.25 17.28
C LEU A 66 -20.44 -29.14 16.36
N ASP A 67 -21.28 -30.17 16.31
CA ASP A 67 -22.52 -30.15 15.53
C ASP A 67 -23.45 -29.02 15.99
N ALA A 68 -23.63 -28.84 17.30
CA ALA A 68 -24.41 -27.73 17.85
C ALA A 68 -23.85 -26.35 17.46
N ALA A 69 -22.51 -26.19 17.46
CA ALA A 69 -21.88 -24.94 17.05
C ALA A 69 -22.05 -24.65 15.55
N ILE A 70 -22.06 -25.68 14.69
CA ILE A 70 -22.30 -25.54 13.26
C ILE A 70 -23.76 -25.14 12.96
N GLN A 71 -24.72 -25.63 13.76
CA GLN A 71 -26.13 -25.26 13.60
C GLN A 71 -26.43 -23.81 14.01
N ASN A 72 -25.61 -23.23 14.90
CA ASN A 72 -25.79 -21.85 15.35
C ASN A 72 -25.50 -20.85 14.22
N PRO A 73 -26.45 -19.93 13.91
CA PRO A 73 -26.25 -18.96 12.84
C PRO A 73 -25.15 -17.96 13.22
N ASN A 74 -24.08 -17.93 12.42
CA ASN A 74 -23.00 -16.95 12.53
C ASN A 74 -23.34 -15.72 11.68
N LEU A 75 -24.25 -14.87 12.14
CA LEU A 75 -24.68 -13.67 11.43
C LEU A 75 -23.65 -12.56 11.54
N GLN A 76 -23.30 -11.96 10.41
CA GLN A 76 -22.31 -10.90 10.29
C GLN A 76 -22.82 -9.81 9.34
N THR A 77 -22.40 -8.57 9.55
CA THR A 77 -22.59 -7.49 8.58
C THR A 77 -21.22 -7.10 8.04
N VAL A 78 -21.11 -6.96 6.72
CA VAL A 78 -19.85 -6.61 6.03
C VAL A 78 -20.10 -5.52 5.01
N ASP A 79 -19.06 -4.71 4.77
CA ASP A 79 -19.05 -3.76 3.67
C ASP A 79 -18.70 -4.44 2.34
N VAL A 80 -19.41 -4.06 1.28
CA VAL A 80 -19.12 -4.46 -0.09
C VAL A 80 -19.08 -3.26 -1.03
N ALA A 81 -18.12 -3.28 -1.94
CA ALA A 81 -18.07 -2.42 -3.13
C ALA A 81 -18.26 -3.30 -4.35
N ALA A 82 -19.14 -2.91 -5.28
CA ALA A 82 -19.34 -3.62 -6.54
C ALA A 82 -19.67 -2.61 -7.64
N LEU A 83 -19.34 -2.98 -8.89
CA LEU A 83 -19.81 -2.23 -10.05
C LEU A 83 -21.35 -2.25 -10.10
N PRO A 84 -21.99 -1.16 -10.57
CA PRO A 84 -23.41 -1.19 -10.87
C PRO A 84 -23.67 -2.10 -12.08
N ALA A 85 -24.90 -2.56 -12.24
CA ALA A 85 -25.26 -3.55 -13.27
C ALA A 85 -25.09 -3.03 -14.72
N ASP A 86 -25.02 -1.71 -14.89
CA ASP A 86 -24.86 -1.00 -16.16
C ASP A 86 -23.42 -0.55 -16.45
N ALA A 87 -22.44 -1.01 -15.65
CA ALA A 87 -21.02 -0.74 -15.84
C ALA A 87 -20.18 -2.03 -15.86
N ASP A 88 -19.19 -2.08 -16.75
CA ASP A 88 -18.30 -3.23 -16.94
C ASP A 88 -16.85 -2.97 -16.51
N THR A 89 -16.50 -1.74 -16.13
CA THR A 89 -15.12 -1.33 -15.88
C THR A 89 -14.96 -0.59 -14.56
N LEU A 90 -13.93 -0.97 -13.81
CA LEU A 90 -13.42 -0.23 -12.65
C LEU A 90 -12.29 0.71 -13.09
N LYS A 91 -12.40 1.99 -12.75
CA LYS A 91 -11.30 2.96 -12.84
C LYS A 91 -10.77 3.26 -11.45
N VAL A 92 -9.46 3.07 -11.31
CA VAL A 92 -8.69 3.39 -10.12
C VAL A 92 -7.82 4.59 -10.43
N GLN A 93 -7.94 5.67 -9.64
CA GLN A 93 -7.19 6.90 -9.88
C GLN A 93 -6.54 7.41 -8.60
N PHE A 94 -5.24 7.68 -8.68
CA PHE A 94 -4.45 8.35 -7.64
C PHE A 94 -3.44 9.30 -8.29
N THR A 95 -2.75 10.08 -7.47
CA THR A 95 -1.64 10.94 -7.89
C THR A 95 -0.36 10.51 -7.19
N LEU A 96 0.80 10.71 -7.82
CA LEU A 96 2.10 10.39 -7.25
C LEU A 96 3.02 11.61 -7.37
N ARG A 97 3.56 12.07 -6.25
CA ARG A 97 4.66 13.06 -6.23
C ARG A 97 6.00 12.35 -6.05
N VAL A 98 7.00 12.77 -6.83
CA VAL A 98 8.38 12.33 -6.72
C VAL A 98 9.23 13.51 -6.24
N LEU A 99 9.73 13.42 -5.01
CA LEU A 99 10.50 14.48 -4.36
C LEU A 99 12.00 14.25 -4.54
N GLY A 100 12.75 15.35 -4.72
CA GLY A 100 14.21 15.32 -4.75
C GLY A 100 14.85 15.21 -3.36
N GLY A 101 16.18 15.26 -3.32
CA GLY A 101 16.93 15.30 -2.06
C GLY A 101 17.12 13.94 -1.37
N THR A 102 17.10 12.84 -2.13
CA THR A 102 17.56 11.53 -1.64
C THR A 102 18.95 11.65 -1.01
N GLY A 103 19.14 11.07 0.18
CA GLY A 103 20.38 11.18 0.95
C GLY A 103 20.42 12.34 1.95
N ARG A 104 19.49 13.31 1.86
CA ARG A 104 19.37 14.39 2.86
C ARG A 104 18.45 13.97 4.00
N PRO A 105 18.97 13.78 5.23
CA PRO A 105 18.13 13.45 6.37
C PRO A 105 17.32 14.67 6.84
N SER A 106 16.10 14.45 7.30
CA SER A 106 15.27 15.47 7.97
C SER A 106 15.72 15.69 9.43
N ALA A 107 16.32 14.68 10.06
CA ALA A 107 16.96 14.79 11.36
C ALA A 107 18.25 13.95 11.40
N CYS A 108 19.33 14.51 11.95
CA CYS A 108 20.56 13.78 12.25
C CYS A 108 21.29 14.46 13.41
N ASN A 109 21.64 13.73 14.47
CA ASN A 109 22.27 14.29 15.65
C ASN A 109 23.82 14.28 15.64
N ASP A 110 24.45 13.77 14.58
CA ASP A 110 25.90 13.78 14.41
C ASP A 110 26.28 14.44 13.08
N ALA A 111 26.97 15.58 13.15
CA ALA A 111 27.36 16.36 11.97
C ALA A 111 28.44 15.68 11.12
N ALA A 112 29.37 14.94 11.73
CA ALA A 112 30.41 14.22 11.00
C ALA A 112 29.78 13.03 10.26
N TYR A 113 28.87 12.31 10.91
CA TYR A 113 28.12 11.23 10.27
C TYR A 113 27.25 11.75 9.12
N ARG A 114 26.51 12.84 9.32
CA ARG A 114 25.72 13.48 8.26
C ARG A 114 26.57 13.88 7.06
N SER A 115 27.75 14.45 7.30
CA SER A 115 28.66 14.85 6.22
C SER A 115 29.15 13.64 5.44
N LYS A 116 29.54 12.56 6.13
CA LYS A 116 29.99 11.34 5.45
C LYS A 116 28.87 10.65 4.68
N LEU A 117 27.67 10.63 5.24
CA LEU A 117 26.46 10.10 4.59
C LEU A 117 26.17 10.85 3.28
N LEU A 118 26.16 12.19 3.31
CA LEU A 118 25.93 13.01 2.12
C LEU A 118 27.00 12.74 1.05
N GLU A 119 28.27 12.74 1.44
CA GLU A 119 29.38 12.42 0.53
C GLU A 119 29.20 11.03 -0.11
N THR A 120 28.79 10.04 0.67
CA THR A 120 28.60 8.65 0.22
C THR A 120 27.44 8.54 -0.76
N VAL A 121 26.30 9.17 -0.46
CA VAL A 121 25.13 9.15 -1.36
C VAL A 121 25.40 9.96 -2.62
N ASP A 122 26.03 11.14 -2.51
CA ASP A 122 26.42 11.94 -3.67
C ASP A 122 27.46 11.21 -4.53
N GLY A 123 28.34 10.40 -3.91
CA GLY A 123 29.25 9.48 -4.60
C GLY A 123 28.48 8.45 -5.42
N TYR A 124 27.51 7.77 -4.80
CA TYR A 124 26.64 6.81 -5.49
C TYR A 124 25.88 7.44 -6.66
N VAL A 125 25.26 8.62 -6.45
CA VAL A 125 24.50 9.32 -7.48
C VAL A 125 25.38 9.72 -8.67
N ARG A 126 26.58 10.22 -8.41
CA ARG A 126 27.54 10.57 -9.48
C ARG A 126 28.00 9.34 -10.27
N GLN A 127 28.20 8.21 -9.60
CA GLN A 127 28.73 7.00 -10.24
C GLN A 127 27.66 6.19 -10.99
N HIS A 128 26.45 6.09 -10.44
CA HIS A 128 25.41 5.17 -10.93
C HIS A 128 24.10 5.84 -11.33
N GLY A 129 23.83 7.05 -10.82
CA GLY A 129 22.52 7.69 -10.94
C GLY A 129 21.40 6.89 -10.26
N PHE A 130 20.15 7.20 -10.61
CA PHE A 130 18.96 6.51 -10.09
C PHE A 130 18.17 5.75 -11.16
N ASN A 131 18.77 5.48 -12.32
CA ASN A 131 18.08 4.87 -13.46
C ASN A 131 17.46 3.51 -13.10
N GLU A 132 18.18 2.67 -12.37
CA GLU A 132 17.66 1.35 -11.99
C GLU A 132 16.49 1.44 -11.00
N LEU A 133 16.55 2.35 -10.03
CA LEU A 133 15.44 2.61 -9.11
C LEU A 133 14.22 3.14 -9.88
N ALA A 134 14.43 4.16 -10.72
CA ALA A 134 13.37 4.75 -11.53
C ALA A 134 12.71 3.70 -12.45
N ARG A 135 13.51 2.85 -13.11
CA ARG A 135 13.02 1.77 -13.97
C ARG A 135 12.13 0.79 -13.20
N ARG A 136 12.52 0.39 -11.99
CA ARG A 136 11.74 -0.54 -11.16
C ARG A 136 10.46 0.10 -10.63
N TYR A 137 10.50 1.36 -10.21
CA TYR A 137 9.29 2.07 -9.80
C TYR A 137 8.32 2.26 -10.97
N ALA A 138 8.82 2.66 -12.14
CA ALA A 138 8.01 2.77 -13.35
C ALA A 138 7.40 1.42 -13.77
N ALA A 139 8.13 0.31 -13.64
CA ALA A 139 7.61 -1.02 -13.94
C ALA A 139 6.44 -1.43 -13.03
N ASN A 140 6.48 -1.05 -11.73
CA ASN A 140 5.36 -1.29 -10.81
C ASN A 140 4.13 -0.44 -11.15
N LEU A 141 4.32 0.79 -11.65
CA LEU A 141 3.19 1.58 -12.15
C LEU A 141 2.62 0.98 -13.44
N ALA A 142 3.48 0.56 -14.35
CA ALA A 142 3.08 0.03 -15.65
C ALA A 142 2.34 -1.31 -15.55
N ASN A 143 2.65 -2.15 -14.56
CA ASN A 143 1.98 -3.44 -14.36
C ASN A 143 0.77 -3.38 -13.42
N GLY A 144 0.46 -2.22 -12.83
CA GLY A 144 -0.70 -2.01 -11.97
C GLY A 144 -0.64 -2.72 -10.62
N ARG A 145 0.56 -2.87 -10.04
CA ARG A 145 0.77 -3.45 -8.70
C ARG A 145 0.43 -2.47 -7.59
#